data_AF-A0A314ZEF2-F1
#
_entry.id   AF-A0A314ZEF2-F1
#
_cell.length_a   1.000
_cell.length_b   1.000
_cell.length_c   1.000
_cell.angle_alpha   90.00
_cell.angle_beta   90.00
_cell.angle_gamma   90.00
#
_symmetry.space_group_name_H-M   'P 1'
#
loop_
_entity.id
_entity.type
_entity.pdbx_description
1 polymer ?
#
loop_
_entity_poly.entity_id
_entity_poly.type
_entity_poly.pdbx_seq_one_letter_code
_entity_poly.pdbx_strand_id
1 'polypeptide(L)'
;MAPVATQRRVGIDLVPLNWQQSLLYDKIEILEGVTDIDLVVSLKLREEALLGKCLGRRICSECGGNYNVACIDIKGEDGKPGMYMAALLPPPHCASKLITQSDDAEEVVKERLRI
;
A
#
# COMPACT_ATOMS: atom_id res chain seq x y z
N MET A 1 9.68 41.68 -6.57
CA MET A 1 9.98 40.29 -6.97
C MET A 1 9.23 39.37 -6.04
N ALA A 2 8.17 38.70 -6.51
CA ALA A 2 7.50 37.66 -5.74
C ALA A 2 8.35 36.38 -5.79
N PRO A 3 8.41 35.58 -4.70
CA PRO A 3 9.15 34.32 -4.71
C PRO A 3 8.45 33.35 -5.65
N VAL A 4 9.20 32.82 -6.61
CA VAL A 4 8.74 31.71 -7.46
C VAL A 4 8.58 30.51 -6.53
N ALA A 5 7.34 30.11 -6.25
CA ALA A 5 7.06 28.94 -5.44
C ALA A 5 7.65 27.70 -6.15
N THR A 6 8.66 27.09 -5.54
CA THR A 6 9.20 25.81 -6.01
C THR A 6 8.11 24.75 -5.80
N GLN A 7 7.40 24.41 -6.88
CA GLN A 7 6.32 23.43 -6.84
C GLN A 7 6.95 22.03 -6.69
N ARG A 8 7.15 21.57 -5.44
CA ARG A 8 7.58 20.20 -5.16
C ARG A 8 6.48 19.24 -5.63
N ARG A 9 6.78 18.42 -6.64
CA ARG A 9 5.88 17.35 -7.10
C ARG A 9 6.30 16.06 -6.41
N VAL A 10 5.38 15.43 -5.69
CA VAL A 10 5.59 14.09 -5.15
C VAL A 10 4.98 13.10 -6.14
N GLY A 11 5.84 12.34 -6.83
CA GLY A 11 5.43 11.19 -7.62
C GLY A 11 5.51 9.92 -6.77
N ILE A 12 4.38 9.26 -6.53
CA ILE A 12 4.37 7.93 -5.91
C ILE A 12 4.26 6.93 -7.06
N ASP A 13 5.39 6.32 -7.41
CA ASP A 13 5.42 5.26 -8.41
C ASP A 13 5.54 3.91 -7.68
N LEU A 14 4.48 3.11 -7.74
CA LEU A 14 4.45 1.80 -7.09
C LEU A 14 5.16 0.78 -7.98
N VAL A 15 6.39 0.43 -7.62
CA VAL A 15 7.16 -0.60 -8.31
C VAL A 15 6.82 -1.97 -7.71
N PRO A 16 6.65 -3.05 -8.51
CA PRO A 16 6.29 -4.36 -7.98
C PRO A 16 7.34 -4.90 -7.01
N LEU A 17 6.90 -5.52 -5.92
CA LEU A 17 7.74 -5.98 -4.80
C LEU A 17 8.85 -6.97 -5.20
N ASN A 18 8.67 -7.69 -6.32
CA ASN A 18 9.62 -8.68 -6.83
C ASN A 18 10.74 -8.07 -7.69
N TRP A 19 10.72 -6.76 -7.93
CA TRP A 19 11.76 -6.10 -8.71
C TRP A 19 13.01 -6.05 -7.84
N GLN A 20 14.06 -6.72 -8.30
CA GLN A 20 15.37 -6.63 -7.65
C GLN A 20 15.81 -5.18 -7.57
N GLN A 21 16.65 -4.87 -6.59
CA GLN A 21 17.16 -3.52 -6.37
C GLN A 21 17.78 -2.92 -7.65
N SER A 22 18.40 -3.75 -8.50
CA SER A 22 18.89 -3.38 -9.84
C SER A 22 17.81 -2.77 -10.74
N LEU A 23 16.62 -3.37 -10.84
CA LEU A 23 15.55 -2.89 -11.72
C LEU A 23 14.90 -1.60 -11.18
N LEU A 24 14.92 -1.40 -9.86
CA LEU A 24 14.53 -0.12 -9.26
C LEU A 24 15.56 0.96 -9.61
N TYR A 25 16.86 0.65 -9.53
CA TYR A 25 17.92 1.56 -9.96
C TYR A 25 17.79 1.92 -11.44
N ASP A 26 17.57 0.96 -12.33
CA ASP A 26 17.37 1.22 -13.75
C ASP A 26 16.20 2.19 -14.00
N LYS A 27 15.10 2.04 -13.24
CA LYS A 27 13.92 2.92 -13.34
C LYS A 27 14.19 4.32 -12.80
N ILE A 28 14.99 4.44 -11.75
CA ILE A 28 15.46 5.71 -11.19
C ILE A 28 16.40 6.40 -12.19
N GLU A 29 17.34 5.67 -12.80
CA GLU A 29 18.29 6.17 -13.80
C GLU A 29 17.57 6.75 -15.02
N ILE A 30 16.50 6.10 -15.50
CA ILE A 30 15.64 6.64 -16.57
C ILE A 30 15.00 7.99 -16.16
N LEU A 31 14.71 8.18 -14.87
CA LEU A 31 14.10 9.40 -14.35
C LEU A 31 15.11 10.51 -14.05
N GLU A 32 16.41 10.21 -13.92
CA GLU A 32 17.48 11.19 -13.61
C GLU A 32 17.59 12.32 -14.66
N GLY A 33 17.07 12.12 -15.87
CA GLY A 33 17.01 13.17 -16.92
C GLY A 33 15.67 13.92 -17.02
N VAL A 34 14.64 13.49 -16.30
CA VAL A 34 13.26 14.02 -16.41
C VAL A 34 12.83 14.76 -15.15
N THR A 35 13.26 14.30 -13.97
CA THR A 35 12.93 14.92 -12.68
C THR A 35 13.97 14.58 -11.62
N ASP A 36 14.22 15.51 -10.70
CA ASP A 36 15.01 15.23 -9.51
C ASP A 36 14.21 14.32 -8.56
N ILE A 37 14.86 13.29 -8.02
CA ILE A 37 14.27 12.38 -7.03
C ILE A 37 14.80 12.74 -5.65
N ASP A 38 13.93 13.31 -4.81
CA ASP A 38 14.30 13.75 -3.46
C ASP A 38 14.39 12.57 -2.47
N LEU A 39 13.51 11.57 -2.61
CA LEU A 39 13.35 10.50 -1.61
C LEU A 39 12.75 9.22 -2.21
N VAL A 40 13.36 8.09 -1.88
CA VAL A 40 12.80 6.75 -2.15
C VAL A 40 12.45 6.08 -0.83
N VAL A 41 11.16 5.72 -0.65
CA VAL A 41 10.68 5.06 0.57
C VAL A 41 10.30 3.61 0.28
N SER A 42 11.03 2.67 0.89
CA SER A 42 10.71 1.23 0.84
C SER A 42 9.88 0.84 2.06
N LEU A 43 8.59 0.58 1.88
CA LEU A 43 7.71 0.06 2.94
C LEU A 43 7.70 -1.47 2.90
N LYS A 44 8.17 -2.10 3.99
CA LYS A 44 8.16 -3.55 4.16
C LYS A 44 7.20 -3.94 5.28
N LEU A 45 6.38 -4.94 5.01
CA LEU A 45 5.43 -5.50 5.97
C LEU A 45 5.49 -7.03 5.88
N ARG A 46 5.15 -7.72 6.97
CA ARG A 46 5.14 -9.19 6.99
C ARG A 46 4.03 -9.71 6.08
N GLU A 47 4.26 -10.82 5.40
CA GLU A 47 3.38 -11.36 4.36
C GLU A 47 1.97 -11.64 4.89
N GLU A 48 1.86 -12.21 6.09
CA GLU A 48 0.58 -12.50 6.72
C GLU A 48 -0.21 -11.22 7.05
N ALA A 49 0.48 -10.12 7.37
CA ALA A 49 -0.15 -8.82 7.58
C ALA A 49 -0.58 -8.19 6.24
N LEU A 50 0.22 -8.33 5.17
CA LEU A 50 -0.14 -7.88 3.83
C LEU A 50 -1.37 -8.62 3.30
N LEU A 51 -1.39 -9.95 3.43
CA LEU A 51 -2.53 -10.79 3.08
C LEU A 51 -3.78 -10.34 3.82
N GLY A 52 -3.72 -10.28 5.16
CA GLY A 52 -4.87 -9.86 5.97
C GLY A 52 -5.38 -8.48 5.60
N LYS A 53 -4.47 -7.52 5.34
CA LYS A 53 -4.86 -6.17 4.91
C LYS A 53 -5.45 -6.14 3.50
N CYS A 54 -4.92 -6.89 2.54
CA CYS A 54 -5.48 -6.93 1.18
C CYS A 54 -6.89 -7.54 1.21
N LEU A 55 -7.05 -8.70 1.85
CA LEU A 55 -8.34 -9.39 2.00
C LEU A 55 -9.37 -8.56 2.80
N GLY A 56 -8.90 -7.70 3.70
CA GLY A 56 -9.73 -6.81 4.51
C GLY A 56 -10.15 -5.52 3.81
N ARG A 57 -9.65 -5.22 2.59
CA ARG A 57 -10.00 -3.98 1.88
C ARG A 57 -11.47 -4.02 1.45
N ARG A 58 -12.18 -2.92 1.71
CA ARG A 58 -13.58 -2.74 1.32
C ARG A 58 -13.74 -1.37 0.69
N ILE A 59 -14.66 -1.27 -0.25
CA ILE A 59 -15.06 0.00 -0.85
C ILE A 59 -16.54 0.24 -0.58
N CYS A 60 -16.89 1.48 -0.24
CA CYS A 60 -18.29 1.87 -0.21
C CYS A 60 -18.81 2.05 -1.62
N SER A 61 -19.87 1.32 -1.98
CA SER A 61 -20.48 1.37 -3.32
C SER A 61 -21.12 2.72 -3.66
N GLU A 62 -21.31 3.62 -2.68
CA GLU A 62 -21.96 4.92 -2.88
C GLU A 62 -20.95 6.08 -2.95
N CYS A 63 -20.03 6.18 -1.99
CA CYS A 63 -19.07 7.29 -1.95
C CYS A 63 -17.70 6.95 -2.56
N GLY A 64 -17.43 5.67 -2.88
CA GLY A 64 -16.14 5.21 -3.37
C GLY A 64 -15.01 5.21 -2.32
N GLY A 65 -15.34 5.47 -1.05
CA GLY A 65 -14.36 5.48 0.03
C GLY A 65 -13.72 4.11 0.27
N ASN A 66 -12.41 4.10 0.54
CA ASN A 66 -11.64 2.91 0.86
C ASN A 66 -11.56 2.69 2.37
N TYR A 67 -11.87 1.48 2.81
CA TYR A 67 -11.85 1.06 4.20
C TYR A 67 -11.13 -0.26 4.35
N ASN A 68 -10.75 -0.59 5.58
CA ASN A 68 -10.10 -1.86 5.87
C ASN A 68 -10.66 -2.44 7.16
N VAL A 69 -11.42 -3.51 7.06
CA VAL A 69 -12.06 -4.14 8.23
C VAL A 69 -11.14 -5.11 8.96
N ALA A 70 -9.94 -5.39 8.42
CA ALA A 70 -8.98 -6.28 9.06
C ALA A 70 -8.22 -5.56 10.18
N CYS A 71 -8.32 -6.11 11.38
CA CYS A 71 -7.42 -5.82 12.49
C CYS A 71 -6.29 -6.85 12.46
N ILE A 72 -5.05 -6.37 12.42
CA ILE A 72 -3.87 -7.22 12.51
C ILE A 72 -3.36 -7.13 13.95
N ASP A 73 -3.33 -8.26 14.65
CA ASP A 73 -2.72 -8.37 15.96
C ASP A 73 -1.89 -9.65 15.98
N ILE A 74 -0.60 -9.48 15.74
CA ILE A 74 0.32 -10.61 15.64
C ILE A 74 1.39 -10.45 16.69
N LYS A 75 1.47 -11.44 17.56
CA LYS A 75 2.42 -11.46 18.66
C LYS A 75 3.85 -11.59 18.13
N GLY A 76 4.80 -11.10 18.93
CA GLY A 76 6.21 -11.30 18.63
C GLY A 76 6.60 -12.74 18.98
N GLU A 77 7.12 -13.46 18.00
CA GLU A 77 7.55 -14.86 18.12
C GLU A 77 8.87 -15.04 17.33
N ASP A 78 9.72 -15.98 17.76
CA ASP A 78 10.99 -16.32 17.09
C ASP A 78 11.90 -15.13 16.75
N GLY A 79 12.00 -14.16 17.67
CA GLY A 79 12.83 -12.96 17.49
C GLY A 79 12.26 -11.92 16.53
N LYS A 80 11.06 -12.15 15.97
CA LYS A 80 10.34 -11.15 15.17
C LYS A 80 9.52 -10.24 16.10
N PRO A 81 9.53 -8.92 15.88
CA PRO A 81 8.70 -8.02 16.67
C PRO A 81 7.21 -8.30 16.42
N GLY A 82 6.42 -8.14 17.47
CA GLY A 82 4.96 -8.11 17.35
C GLY A 82 4.51 -6.96 16.45
N MET A 83 3.34 -7.10 15.85
CA MET A 83 2.76 -6.13 14.94
C MET A 83 1.28 -5.96 15.23
N TYR A 84 0.88 -4.72 15.48
CA TYR A 84 -0.51 -4.34 15.63
C TYR A 84 -0.89 -3.28 14.60
N MET A 85 -1.97 -3.51 13.87
CA MET A 85 -2.57 -2.54 12.96
C MET A 85 -4.09 -2.57 13.12
N ALA A 86 -4.63 -1.49 13.67
CA ALA A 86 -6.07 -1.34 13.82
C ALA A 86 -6.80 -1.41 12.45
N ALA A 87 -8.08 -1.76 12.52
CA ALA A 87 -8.98 -1.64 11.38
C ALA A 87 -9.24 -0.15 11.05
N LEU A 88 -9.40 0.15 9.77
CA LEU A 88 -9.85 1.45 9.26
C LEU A 88 -11.33 1.33 8.93
N LEU A 89 -12.16 1.38 9.97
CA LEU A 89 -13.59 1.13 9.88
C LEU A 89 -14.32 2.24 9.10
N PRO A 90 -15.41 1.90 8.39
CA PRO A 90 -16.25 2.90 7.75
C PRO A 90 -17.04 3.72 8.78
N PRO A 91 -17.44 4.96 8.44
CA PRO A 91 -18.46 5.66 9.19
C PRO A 91 -19.81 4.92 9.09
N PRO A 92 -20.76 5.16 10.02
CA PRO A 92 -22.01 4.40 10.09
C PRO A 92 -22.82 4.37 8.78
N HIS A 93 -22.84 5.46 8.02
CA HIS A 93 -23.58 5.55 6.76
C HIS A 93 -22.97 4.73 5.60
N CYS A 94 -21.72 4.27 5.74
CA CYS A 94 -21.04 3.41 4.76
C CYS A 94 -21.02 1.93 5.17
N ALA A 95 -21.28 1.61 6.44
CA ALA A 95 -21.05 0.27 6.99
C ALA A 95 -21.86 -0.84 6.28
N SER A 96 -23.10 -0.56 5.88
CA SER A 96 -23.96 -1.51 5.16
C SER A 96 -23.73 -1.54 3.64
N LYS A 97 -22.88 -0.65 3.12
CA LYS A 97 -22.64 -0.45 1.67
C LYS A 97 -21.25 -0.93 1.24
N LEU A 98 -20.56 -1.64 2.14
CA LEU A 98 -19.22 -2.14 1.88
C LEU A 98 -19.25 -3.35 0.93
N ILE A 99 -18.49 -3.25 -0.14
CA ILE A 99 -18.25 -4.34 -1.10
C ILE A 99 -16.77 -4.68 -1.16
N THR A 100 -16.48 -5.94 -1.49
CA THR A 100 -15.12 -6.43 -1.78
C THR A 100 -14.84 -6.22 -3.26
N GLN A 101 -13.62 -5.80 -3.61
CA GLN A 101 -13.21 -5.75 -5.02
C GLN A 101 -12.85 -7.14 -5.54
N SER A 102 -13.01 -7.37 -6.85
CA SER A 102 -12.58 -8.61 -7.53
C SER A 102 -11.11 -8.95 -7.25
N ASP A 103 -10.30 -7.89 -7.16
CA ASP A 103 -8.86 -7.93 -7.00
C ASP A 103 -8.39 -8.30 -5.59
N ASP A 104 -9.32 -8.43 -4.65
CA ASP A 104 -9.09 -8.84 -3.26
C ASP A 104 -9.41 -10.31 -3.00
N ALA A 105 -9.64 -11.10 -4.04
CA ALA A 105 -9.69 -12.55 -3.92
C ALA A 105 -8.33 -13.10 -3.47
N GLU A 106 -8.34 -14.11 -2.60
CA GLU A 106 -7.12 -14.63 -1.95
C GLU A 106 -6.08 -15.10 -2.96
N GLU A 107 -6.51 -15.78 -4.00
CA GLU A 107 -5.70 -16.29 -5.09
C GLU A 107 -5.03 -15.14 -5.86
N VAL A 108 -5.79 -14.07 -6.12
CA VAL A 108 -5.27 -12.87 -6.81
C VAL A 108 -4.26 -12.14 -5.94
N VAL A 109 -4.52 -12.02 -4.64
CA VAL A 109 -3.60 -11.38 -3.69
C VAL A 109 -2.32 -12.20 -3.55
N LYS A 110 -2.41 -13.52 -3.41
CA LYS A 110 -1.25 -14.41 -3.35
C LYS A 110 -0.41 -14.34 -4.62
N GLU A 111 -1.04 -14.33 -5.79
CA GLU A 111 -0.34 -14.16 -7.06
C GLU A 111 0.38 -12.80 -7.15
N ARG A 112 -0.24 -11.72 -6.68
CA ARG A 112 0.39 -10.39 -6.61
C ARG A 112 1.59 -10.35 -5.67
N LEU A 113 1.52 -11.09 -4.56
CA LEU A 113 2.59 -11.17 -3.56
C LEU A 113 3.65 -12.22 -3.92
N ARG A 114 3.34 -13.15 -4.84
CA ARG A 114 4.16 -14.31 -5.23
C ARG A 114 4.57 -15.19 -4.04
N ILE A 115 3.59 -15.53 -3.20
CA ILE A 115 3.68 -16.39 -2.03
C ILE A 115 2.80 -17.64 -2.18
#